data_AF-A0A355BK60-F1
#
_entry.id   AF-A0A355BK60-F1
#
_cell.length_a   1.000
_cell.length_b   1.000
_cell.length_c   1.000
_cell.angle_alpha   90.00
_cell.angle_beta   90.00
_cell.angle_gamma   90.00
#
_symmetry.space_group_name_H-M   'P 1'
#
loop_
_entity.id
_entity.type
_entity.pdbx_description
1 polymer ?
#
loop_
_entity_poly.entity_id
_entity_poly.type
_entity_poly.pdbx_seq_one_letter_code
_entity_poly.pdbx_strand_id
1 'polypeptide(L)'
;KQPEAAPMPVEEQVVVLYVGVNGHLDDTEVDRVTIFTNEFVRYLRESRPEILKKIRTEAELKPDTVQALEDAIAEFKRVFS
;
A
#
# COMPACT_ATOMS: atom_id res chain seq x y z
N LYS A 1 7.13 -5.02 27.19
CA LYS A 1 6.71 -6.09 26.26
C LYS A 1 6.53 -5.42 24.91
N GLN A 2 7.44 -5.67 23.97
CA GLN A 2 7.37 -5.09 22.63
C GLN A 2 6.08 -5.58 21.97
N PRO A 3 5.38 -4.77 21.16
CA PRO A 3 4.19 -5.24 20.46
C PRO A 3 4.63 -6.42 19.58
N GLU A 4 3.94 -7.55 19.71
CA GLU A 4 4.12 -8.68 18.79
C GLU A 4 4.03 -8.15 17.36
N ALA A 5 4.99 -8.53 16.51
CA ALA A 5 4.90 -8.30 15.08
C ALA A 5 3.70 -9.10 14.55
N ALA A 6 2.50 -8.53 14.66
CA ALA A 6 1.31 -9.12 14.08
C ALA A 6 1.58 -9.26 12.57
N PRO A 7 1.34 -10.45 12.00
CA PRO A 7 1.54 -10.64 10.57
C PRO A 7 0.71 -9.61 9.81
N MET A 8 1.35 -8.97 8.82
CA MET A 8 0.68 -8.02 7.94
C MET A 8 -0.55 -8.68 7.30
N PRO A 9 -1.74 -8.08 7.36
CA PRO A 9 -2.93 -8.57 6.65
C PRO A 9 -2.66 -8.82 5.16
N VAL A 10 -3.32 -9.81 4.57
CA VAL A 10 -3.09 -10.21 3.17
C VAL A 10 -3.34 -9.05 2.22
N GLU A 11 -4.40 -8.28 2.45
CA GLU A 11 -4.73 -7.10 1.64
C GLU A 11 -3.62 -6.04 1.64
N GLU A 12 -2.89 -5.91 2.75
CA GLU A 12 -1.76 -4.98 2.84
C GLU A 12 -0.51 -5.55 2.17
N GLN A 13 -0.27 -6.86 2.30
CA GLN A 13 0.80 -7.53 1.56
C GLN A 13 0.59 -7.40 0.05
N VAL A 14 -0.65 -7.56 -0.43
CA VAL A 14 -1.00 -7.37 -1.84
C VAL A 14 -0.65 -5.96 -2.31
N VAL A 15 -0.97 -4.94 -1.52
CA VAL A 15 -0.61 -3.55 -1.85
C VAL A 15 0.91 -3.36 -1.90
N VAL A 16 1.64 -3.86 -0.90
CA VAL A 16 3.11 -3.74 -0.85
C VAL A 16 3.77 -4.41 -2.06
N LEU A 17 3.29 -5.60 -2.43
CA LEU A 17 3.76 -6.29 -3.64
C LEU A 17 3.38 -5.53 -4.90
N TYR A 18 2.17 -4.96 -4.97
CA TYR A 18 1.71 -4.19 -6.11
C TYR A 18 2.62 -2.99 -6.38
N VAL A 19 2.96 -2.20 -5.35
CA VAL A 19 3.86 -1.05 -5.54
C VAL A 19 5.27 -1.47 -5.94
N GLY A 20 5.78 -2.59 -5.39
CA GLY A 20 7.10 -3.09 -5.73
C GLY A 20 7.21 -3.68 -7.14
N VAL A 21 6.17 -4.34 -7.63
CA VAL A 21 6.19 -5.01 -8.95
C VAL A 21 5.87 -4.05 -10.10
N ASN A 22 5.07 -3.00 -9.85
CA ASN A 22 4.65 -2.07 -10.90
C ASN A 22 5.53 -0.81 -11.03
N GLY A 23 6.75 -0.82 -10.47
CA GLY A 23 7.72 0.28 -10.62
C GLY A 23 7.40 1.55 -9.82
N HIS A 24 6.45 1.49 -8.88
CA HIS A 24 6.05 2.65 -8.08
C HIS A 24 7.11 3.11 -7.08
N LEU A 25 8.14 2.29 -6.87
CA LEU A 25 9.26 2.52 -5.98
C LEU A 25 10.57 2.88 -6.73
N ASP A 26 10.54 2.97 -8.07
CA ASP A 26 11.76 3.17 -8.88
C ASP A 26 12.45 4.51 -8.61
N ASP A 27 11.70 5.51 -8.13
CA ASP A 27 12.19 6.83 -7.73
C ASP A 27 12.44 6.96 -6.21
N THR A 28 12.27 5.87 -5.46
CA THR A 28 12.48 5.84 -4.01
C THR A 28 13.86 5.28 -3.68
N GLU A 29 14.62 5.99 -2.84
CA GLU A 29 15.93 5.50 -2.37
C GLU A 29 15.77 4.15 -1.64
N VAL A 30 16.73 3.24 -1.83
CA VAL A 30 16.66 1.84 -1.35
C VAL A 30 16.43 1.75 0.17
N ASP A 31 17.08 2.62 0.94
CA ASP A 31 16.93 2.72 2.39
C ASP A 31 15.59 3.30 2.83
N ARG A 32 14.87 3.99 1.92
CA ARG A 32 13.54 4.57 2.16
C ARG A 32 12.39 3.67 1.75
N VAL A 33 12.62 2.58 1.01
CA VAL A 33 11.59 1.63 0.55
C VAL A 33 10.75 1.07 1.72
N THR A 34 11.41 0.68 2.81
CA THR A 34 10.72 0.15 4.00
C THR A 34 9.87 1.23 4.68
N ILE A 35 10.32 2.49 4.65
CA ILE A 35 9.57 3.62 5.23
C ILE A 35 8.35 3.89 4.34
N PHE A 36 8.54 3.99 3.03
CA PHE A 36 7.47 4.20 2.05
C PHE A 36 6.35 3.20 2.22
N THR A 37 6.67 1.90 2.21
CA THR A 37 5.66 0.84 2.24
C THR A 37 4.87 0.82 3.55
N ASN A 38 5.54 1.04 4.70
CA ASN A 38 4.87 1.14 5.99
C ASN A 38 3.97 2.37 6.09
N GLU A 39 4.46 3.54 5.65
CA GLU A 39 3.68 4.76 5.68
C GLU A 39 2.53 4.76 4.69
N PHE A 40 2.72 4.16 3.51
CA PHE A 40 1.66 4.01 2.51
C PHE A 40 0.55 3.10 3.02
N VAL A 41 0.90 1.97 3.65
CA VAL A 41 -0.11 1.10 4.30
C VAL A 41 -0.85 1.84 5.41
N ARG A 42 -0.15 2.64 6.23
CA ARG A 42 -0.82 3.50 7.24
C ARG A 42 -1.77 4.50 6.58
N TYR A 43 -1.32 5.18 5.52
CA TYR A 43 -2.15 6.12 4.76
C TYR A 43 -3.42 5.44 4.22
N LEU A 44 -3.31 4.23 3.66
CA LEU A 44 -4.48 3.49 3.19
C LEU A 44 -5.44 3.12 4.33
N ARG A 45 -4.93 2.70 5.49
CA ARG A 45 -5.79 2.40 6.65
C ARG A 45 -6.57 3.62 7.13
N GLU A 46 -5.96 4.79 7.12
CA GLU A 46 -6.53 6.03 7.67
C GLU A 46 -7.40 6.77 6.66
N SER A 47 -6.98 6.83 5.40
CA SER A 47 -7.55 7.72 4.37
C SER A 47 -8.30 6.98 3.26
N ARG A 48 -7.95 5.71 2.99
CA ARG A 48 -8.51 4.89 1.90
C ARG A 48 -8.84 3.45 2.32
N PRO A 49 -9.50 3.21 3.49
CA PRO A 49 -9.69 1.85 4.01
C PRO A 49 -10.56 0.97 3.11
N GLU A 50 -11.37 1.57 2.24
CA GLU A 50 -12.19 0.89 1.23
C GLU A 50 -11.36 0.09 0.23
N ILE A 51 -10.14 0.53 -0.12
CA ILE A 51 -9.25 -0.19 -1.05
C ILE A 51 -8.84 -1.52 -0.40
N LEU A 52 -8.33 -1.47 0.83
CA LEU A 52 -7.95 -2.66 1.60
C LEU A 52 -9.14 -3.60 1.81
N LYS A 53 -10.32 -3.05 2.10
CA LYS A 53 -11.55 -3.83 2.24
C LYS A 53 -11.91 -4.56 0.95
N LYS A 54 -11.87 -3.88 -0.22
CA LYS A 54 -12.17 -4.49 -1.51
C LYS A 54 -11.22 -5.64 -1.82
N ILE A 55 -9.91 -5.41 -1.69
CA ILE A 55 -8.88 -6.44 -1.90
C ILE A 55 -9.15 -7.66 -1.03
N ARG A 56 -9.45 -7.45 0.26
CA ARG A 56 -9.75 -8.53 1.19
C ARG A 56 -11.02 -9.32 0.81
N THR A 57 -12.07 -8.64 0.39
CA THR A 57 -13.37 -9.27 0.12
C THR A 57 -13.44 -9.94 -1.25
N GLU A 58 -12.79 -9.36 -2.25
CA GLU A 58 -12.84 -9.83 -3.63
C GLU A 58 -11.74 -10.87 -3.91
N ALA A 59 -10.67 -10.88 -3.11
CA ALA A 59 -9.48 -11.71 -3.31
C ALA A 59 -8.83 -11.52 -4.70
N GLU A 60 -9.12 -10.41 -5.37
CA GLU A 60 -8.64 -10.03 -6.70
C GLU A 60 -8.52 -8.50 -6.78
N LEU A 61 -7.55 -8.01 -7.55
CA LEU A 61 -7.41 -6.59 -7.90
C LEU A 61 -8.22 -6.27 -9.16
N LYS A 62 -9.52 -6.00 -8.99
CA LYS A 62 -10.38 -5.57 -10.09
C LYS A 62 -9.99 -4.21 -10.65
N PRO A 63 -10.34 -3.88 -11.90
CA PRO A 63 -9.93 -2.64 -12.56
C PRO A 63 -10.27 -1.36 -11.78
N ASP A 64 -11.43 -1.32 -11.11
CA ASP A 64 -11.85 -0.18 -10.29
C ASP A 64 -11.00 -0.03 -9.01
N THR A 65 -10.65 -1.15 -8.38
CA THR A 65 -9.77 -1.19 -7.21
C THR A 65 -8.34 -0.81 -7.60
N VAL A 66 -7.87 -1.27 -8.76
CA VAL A 66 -6.56 -0.88 -9.32
C VAL A 66 -6.51 0.62 -9.58
N GLN A 67 -7.53 1.20 -10.24
CA GLN A 67 -7.55 2.63 -10.48
C GLN A 67 -7.53 3.44 -9.17
N ALA A 68 -8.33 3.04 -8.17
CA ALA A 68 -8.33 3.69 -6.86
C ALA A 68 -6.97 3.57 -6.14
N LEU A 69 -6.29 2.42 -6.29
CA LEU A 69 -4.96 2.20 -5.73
C LEU A 69 -3.91 3.07 -6.42
N GLU A 70 -3.94 3.17 -7.75
CA GLU A 70 -3.07 4.05 -8.53
C GLU A 70 -3.22 5.53 -8.14
N ASP A 71 -4.46 5.99 -7.99
CA ASP A 71 -4.75 7.36 -7.55
C ASP A 71 -4.21 7.62 -6.13
N ALA A 72 -4.39 6.64 -5.23
CA ALA A 72 -3.87 6.69 -3.86
C ALA A 72 -2.34 6.70 -3.81
N ILE A 73 -1.65 5.94 -4.67
CA ILE A 73 -0.18 5.96 -4.80
C ILE A 73 0.28 7.33 -5.26
N ALA A 74 -0.34 7.88 -6.31
CA ALA A 74 0.04 9.19 -6.86
C ALA A 74 -0.18 10.31 -5.84
N GLU A 75 -1.26 10.26 -5.06
CA GLU A 75 -1.53 11.21 -3.97
C GLU A 75 -0.48 11.07 -2.86
N PHE A 76 -0.22 9.84 -2.41
CA PHE A 76 0.75 9.57 -1.34
C PHE A 76 2.16 10.01 -1.72
N LYS A 77 2.62 9.75 -2.96
CA LYS A 77 3.94 10.16 -3.45
C LYS A 77 4.14 11.69 -3.46
N ARG A 78 3.07 12.49 -3.50
CA ARG A 78 3.18 13.96 -3.40
C ARG A 78 3.43 14.44 -1.98
N VAL A 79 3.02 13.66 -0.97
CA VAL A 79 3.21 14.00 0.44
C VAL A 79 4.40 13.25 1.05
N PHE A 80 4.81 12.13 0.46
CA PHE A 80 6.01 11.40 0.80
C PHE A 80 7.24 12.05 0.15
N SER A 81 7.90 12.92 0.90
CA SER A 81 9.13 13.64 0.52
C SER A 81 10.36 13.00 1.11
#